data_AF-A0A6A7G1R0-F1
#
_entry.id   AF-A0A6A7G1R0-F1
#
_cell.length_a   1.000
_cell.length_b   1.000
_cell.length_c   1.000
_cell.angle_alpha   90.00
_cell.angle_beta   90.00
_cell.angle_gamma   90.00
#
_symmetry.space_group_name_H-M   'P 1'
#
loop_
_entity.id
_entity.type
_entity.pdbx_description
1 polymer ?
#
loop_
_entity_poly.entity_id
_entity_poly.type
_entity_poly.pdbx_seq_one_letter_code
_entity_poly.pdbx_strand_id
1 'polypeptide(L)'
;MSSNELSGAGNCCEDVHESPDHATDDSQETSSDVSCKEQISSISHGRVNVVVLGDIGHSPRMTYHSLSLAKEGYSVNLFGYSNSKPQEELLSHPNINIIALKQTPKQLNKLPMLLRFVMRVLWQALTLWVSLLAAKRPKTLLLQNPPCVPALPVCWLYCLLFRVRLILDWHNYG
;
A
#
# COMPACT_ATOMS: atom_id res chain seq x y z
N MET A 1 60.66 -38.41 -6.01
CA MET A 1 60.44 -39.84 -5.73
C MET A 1 58.99 -40.14 -6.01
N SER A 2 58.76 -41.10 -6.90
CA SER A 2 57.51 -41.79 -7.22
C SER A 2 56.31 -40.95 -7.69
N SER A 3 55.92 -41.05 -8.96
CA SER A 3 55.09 -42.15 -9.54
C SER A 3 53.60 -41.88 -9.27
N ASN A 4 52.65 -42.06 -10.17
CA ASN A 4 52.66 -42.66 -11.50
C ASN A 4 51.25 -42.44 -12.10
N GLU A 5 51.19 -42.22 -13.42
CA GLU A 5 50.37 -43.00 -14.38
C GLU A 5 48.83 -42.88 -14.38
N LEU A 6 48.10 -43.05 -15.49
CA LEU A 6 48.40 -43.38 -16.90
C LEU A 6 47.19 -42.97 -17.77
N SER A 7 47.48 -42.69 -19.05
CA SER A 7 46.84 -43.20 -20.30
C SER A 7 45.31 -43.16 -20.47
N GLY A 8 44.72 -42.83 -21.62
CA GLY A 8 45.19 -42.70 -23.02
C GLY A 8 44.00 -42.17 -23.86
N ALA A 9 44.24 -41.42 -24.93
CA ALA A 9 44.20 -41.89 -26.33
C ALA A 9 42.94 -42.73 -26.66
N GLY A 10 42.09 -42.44 -27.64
CA GLY A 10 42.05 -41.43 -28.68
C GLY A 10 40.94 -41.81 -29.68
N ASN A 11 40.52 -40.80 -30.45
CA ASN A 11 39.93 -40.83 -31.79
C ASN A 11 38.55 -41.46 -32.12
N CYS A 12 37.84 -40.61 -32.89
CA CYS A 12 37.12 -40.88 -34.13
C CYS A 12 35.61 -41.10 -34.11
N CYS A 13 34.97 -40.14 -34.77
CA CYS A 13 33.61 -40.12 -35.29
C CYS A 13 33.34 -41.27 -36.26
N GLU A 14 32.13 -41.82 -36.19
CA GLU A 14 31.40 -42.38 -37.34
C GLU A 14 29.90 -42.12 -37.12
N ASP A 15 29.28 -41.52 -38.13
CA ASP A 15 27.86 -41.22 -38.25
C ASP A 15 27.04 -42.50 -38.55
N VAL A 16 25.89 -42.68 -37.88
CA VAL A 16 24.74 -43.38 -38.45
C VAL A 16 23.46 -42.63 -38.07
N HIS A 17 22.68 -42.37 -39.11
CA HIS A 17 21.47 -41.57 -39.21
C HIS A 17 20.22 -42.34 -38.78
N GLU A 18 19.29 -41.71 -38.04
CA GLU A 18 17.83 -41.87 -38.18
C GLU A 18 17.14 -40.68 -37.44
N SER A 19 16.30 -39.92 -38.14
CA SER A 19 15.53 -38.73 -37.68
C SER A 19 14.15 -39.12 -37.11
N PRO A 20 13.23 -38.15 -36.85
CA PRO A 20 13.24 -37.03 -35.90
C PRO A 20 12.06 -37.15 -34.91
N ASP A 21 11.93 -36.29 -33.88
CA ASP A 21 10.62 -35.76 -33.47
C ASP A 21 10.73 -34.62 -32.42
N HIS A 22 10.25 -33.47 -32.86
CA HIS A 22 9.49 -32.47 -32.12
C HIS A 22 10.17 -31.60 -31.04
N ALA A 23 10.68 -30.45 -31.48
CA ALA A 23 10.71 -29.23 -30.69
C ALA A 23 9.27 -28.72 -30.41
N THR A 24 8.98 -28.37 -29.17
CA THR A 24 7.83 -27.58 -28.70
C THR A 24 8.34 -26.75 -27.51
N ASP A 25 7.99 -25.49 -27.27
CA ASP A 25 7.11 -24.55 -27.96
C ASP A 25 7.43 -23.16 -27.38
N ASP A 26 7.60 -22.18 -28.26
CA ASP A 26 7.62 -20.75 -27.95
C ASP A 26 6.21 -20.38 -27.47
N SER A 27 6.00 -20.27 -26.16
CA SER A 27 4.76 -19.71 -25.64
C SER A 27 4.76 -18.19 -25.79
N GLN A 28 4.36 -17.74 -26.98
CA GLN A 28 3.82 -16.42 -27.25
C GLN A 28 2.65 -16.16 -26.28
N GLU A 29 2.83 -15.22 -25.35
CA GLU A 29 1.74 -14.74 -24.49
C GLU A 29 0.68 -14.07 -25.40
N THR A 30 -0.49 -14.68 -25.52
CA THR A 30 -1.49 -14.28 -26.52
C THR A 30 -2.03 -12.88 -26.24
N SER A 31 -2.21 -12.08 -27.29
CA SER A 31 -2.75 -10.71 -27.20
C SER A 31 -4.16 -10.65 -26.57
N SER A 32 -4.89 -11.77 -26.52
CA SER A 32 -6.18 -11.94 -25.82
C SER A 32 -6.05 -12.10 -24.30
N ASP A 33 -4.97 -12.71 -23.81
CA ASP A 33 -4.73 -12.90 -22.37
C ASP A 33 -4.26 -11.59 -21.71
N VAL A 34 -3.51 -10.77 -22.43
CA VAL A 34 -3.13 -9.42 -22.00
C VAL A 34 -4.35 -8.52 -21.88
N SER A 35 -5.28 -8.59 -22.86
CA SER A 35 -6.53 -7.83 -22.86
C SER A 35 -7.46 -8.23 -21.70
N CYS A 36 -7.60 -9.52 -21.40
CA CYS A 36 -8.40 -9.97 -20.24
C CYS A 36 -7.76 -9.63 -18.89
N LYS A 37 -6.42 -9.66 -18.76
CA LYS A 37 -5.71 -9.21 -17.55
C LYS A 37 -5.89 -7.71 -17.30
N GLU A 38 -5.84 -6.88 -18.34
CA GLU A 38 -6.13 -5.45 -18.22
C GLU A 38 -7.60 -5.20 -17.85
N GLN A 39 -8.55 -5.98 -18.39
CA GLN A 39 -9.97 -5.81 -18.09
C GLN A 39 -10.35 -6.27 -16.67
N ILE A 40 -9.69 -7.29 -16.10
CA ILE A 40 -9.91 -7.73 -14.70
C ILE A 40 -9.38 -6.70 -13.70
N SER A 41 -8.36 -5.90 -14.07
CA SER A 41 -7.82 -4.83 -13.22
C SER A 41 -8.83 -3.72 -12.89
N SER A 42 -9.97 -3.67 -13.59
CA SER A 42 -10.98 -2.61 -13.47
C SER A 42 -12.16 -2.95 -12.55
N ILE A 43 -12.25 -4.17 -12.01
CA ILE A 43 -13.30 -4.51 -11.04
C ILE A 43 -12.88 -3.97 -9.68
N SER A 44 -13.36 -2.77 -9.33
CA SER A 44 -13.10 -2.22 -8.00
C SER A 44 -13.85 -3.05 -6.94
N HIS A 45 -13.14 -3.87 -6.16
CA HIS A 45 -13.71 -4.70 -5.08
C HIS A 45 -14.41 -3.86 -3.99
N GLY A 46 -14.10 -2.58 -3.93
CA GLY A 46 -14.73 -1.60 -3.07
C GLY A 46 -13.78 -0.45 -2.76
N ARG A 47 -14.15 0.36 -1.77
CA ARG A 47 -13.34 1.48 -1.30
C ARG A 47 -12.94 1.31 0.16
N VAL A 48 -11.67 1.54 0.43
CA VAL A 48 -11.08 1.50 1.77
C VAL A 48 -10.46 2.86 2.08
N ASN A 49 -10.79 3.41 3.25
CA ASN A 49 -10.11 4.60 3.76
C ASN A 49 -9.03 4.13 4.74
N VAL A 50 -7.80 4.58 4.53
CA VAL A 50 -6.65 4.27 5.37
C VAL A 50 -6.21 5.56 6.05
N VAL A 51 -6.27 5.61 7.38
CA VAL A 51 -6.01 6.81 8.16
C VAL A 51 -4.70 6.67 8.92
N VAL A 52 -3.77 7.57 8.58
CA VAL A 52 -2.45 7.77 9.18
C VAL A 52 -2.50 9.15 9.83
N LEU A 53 -2.70 9.24 11.15
CA LEU A 53 -2.62 10.54 11.85
C LEU A 53 -1.15 10.96 12.07
N GLY A 54 -0.35 10.87 11.01
CA GLY A 54 1.10 11.00 10.99
C GLY A 54 1.61 11.27 9.58
N ASP A 55 2.92 11.37 9.42
CA ASP A 55 3.53 11.54 8.11
C ASP A 55 3.50 10.23 7.33
N ILE A 56 2.98 10.26 6.11
CA ILE A 56 2.81 9.08 5.26
C ILE A 56 4.18 8.48 4.93
N GLY A 57 5.18 9.32 4.63
CA GLY A 57 6.53 8.89 4.33
C GLY A 57 7.22 8.15 5.49
N HIS A 58 6.78 8.37 6.73
CA HIS A 58 7.30 7.69 7.93
C HIS A 58 6.37 6.59 8.45
N SER A 59 5.38 6.18 7.66
CA SER A 59 4.44 5.12 8.03
C SER A 59 4.49 3.93 7.07
N PRO A 60 5.63 3.20 6.95
CA PRO A 60 5.80 2.12 5.99
C PRO A 60 4.68 1.08 6.05
N ARG A 61 4.21 0.71 7.25
CA ARG A 61 3.12 -0.27 7.33
C ARG A 61 1.84 0.19 6.65
N MET A 62 1.41 1.42 6.89
CA MET A 62 0.15 1.91 6.32
C MET A 62 0.27 2.08 4.81
N THR A 63 1.47 2.45 4.34
CA THR A 63 1.84 2.46 2.92
C THR A 63 1.74 1.07 2.30
N TYR A 64 2.34 0.04 2.92
CA TYR A 64 2.24 -1.35 2.44
C TYR A 64 0.80 -1.86 2.46
N HIS A 65 0.03 -1.55 3.49
CA HIS A 65 -1.37 -1.94 3.58
C HIS A 65 -2.21 -1.29 2.47
N SER A 66 -1.96 -0.01 2.20
CA SER A 66 -2.61 0.73 1.10
C SER A 66 -2.24 0.14 -0.26
N LEU A 67 -0.96 -0.20 -0.45
CA LEU A 67 -0.46 -0.78 -1.68
C LEU A 67 -1.01 -2.18 -1.93
N SER A 68 -1.01 -3.05 -0.92
CA SER A 68 -1.57 -4.40 -1.03
C SER A 68 -3.07 -4.35 -1.34
N LEU A 69 -3.84 -3.49 -0.67
CA LEU A 69 -5.26 -3.29 -0.98
C LEU A 69 -5.47 -2.81 -2.43
N ALA A 70 -4.62 -1.91 -2.90
CA ALA A 70 -4.73 -1.38 -4.26
C ALA A 70 -4.38 -2.43 -5.33
N LYS A 71 -3.41 -3.31 -5.05
CA LYS A 71 -3.04 -4.46 -5.89
C LYS A 71 -4.17 -5.49 -5.98
N GLU A 72 -4.91 -5.68 -4.89
CA GLU A 72 -6.13 -6.51 -4.85
C GLU A 72 -7.36 -5.82 -5.49
N GLY A 73 -7.17 -4.68 -6.16
CA GLY A 73 -8.25 -3.98 -6.88
C GLY A 73 -9.17 -3.13 -5.99
N TYR A 74 -8.80 -2.80 -4.76
CA TYR A 74 -9.55 -1.82 -3.96
C TYR A 74 -9.15 -0.38 -4.33
N SER A 75 -10.13 0.53 -4.36
CA SER A 75 -9.85 1.96 -4.35
C SER A 75 -9.48 2.41 -2.94
N VAL A 76 -8.26 2.92 -2.76
CA VAL A 76 -7.74 3.31 -1.45
C VAL A 76 -7.65 4.83 -1.33
N ASN A 77 -8.26 5.40 -0.29
CA ASN A 77 -8.00 6.77 0.12
C ASN A 77 -7.04 6.75 1.30
N LEU A 78 -5.84 7.30 1.14
CA LEU A 78 -4.83 7.35 2.18
C LEU A 78 -4.77 8.74 2.80
N PHE A 79 -5.21 8.89 4.03
CA PHE A 79 -5.21 10.14 4.79
C PHE A 79 -3.94 10.23 5.63
N GLY A 80 -3.24 11.35 5.54
CA GLY A 80 -2.11 11.64 6.43
C GLY A 80 -1.41 12.94 6.06
N TYR A 81 -0.37 13.29 6.82
CA TYR A 81 0.48 14.41 6.44
C TYR A 81 1.41 13.99 5.30
N SER A 82 1.65 14.88 4.36
CA SER A 82 2.54 14.66 3.21
C SER A 82 3.78 15.54 3.35
N ASN A 83 4.50 15.39 4.47
CA ASN A 83 5.68 16.22 4.76
C ASN A 83 6.93 15.63 4.15
N SER A 84 6.97 14.30 4.08
CA SER A 84 8.04 13.52 3.44
C SER A 84 7.50 12.82 2.20
N LYS A 85 8.36 12.63 1.18
CA LYS A 85 7.98 11.93 -0.05
C LYS A 85 7.67 10.46 0.28
N PRO A 86 6.45 9.95 0.01
CA PRO A 86 6.15 8.53 0.12
C PRO A 86 6.96 7.70 -0.90
N GLN A 87 6.92 6.37 -0.76
CA GLN A 87 7.46 5.46 -1.76
C GLN A 87 6.83 5.73 -3.15
N GLU A 88 7.64 5.73 -4.21
CA GLU A 88 7.18 6.11 -5.56
C GLU A 88 6.08 5.20 -6.08
N GLU A 89 6.10 3.91 -5.71
CA GLU A 89 5.05 2.94 -6.03
C GLU A 89 3.67 3.32 -5.48
N LEU A 90 3.62 4.02 -4.34
CA LEU A 90 2.36 4.50 -3.77
C LEU A 90 1.80 5.69 -4.55
N LEU A 91 2.70 6.54 -5.09
CA LEU A 91 2.35 7.74 -5.84
C LEU A 91 1.91 7.43 -7.27
N SER A 92 2.45 6.35 -7.86
CA SER A 92 2.16 5.96 -9.24
C SER A 92 0.92 5.07 -9.38
N HIS A 93 0.41 4.49 -8.29
CA HIS A 93 -0.68 3.52 -8.35
C HIS A 93 -2.05 4.20 -8.61
N PRO A 94 -2.78 3.85 -9.69
CA PRO A 94 -4.01 4.57 -10.09
C PRO A 94 -5.16 4.42 -9.08
N ASN A 95 -5.18 3.31 -8.33
CA ASN A 95 -6.20 3.03 -7.31
C ASN A 95 -5.94 3.71 -5.95
N ILE A 96 -4.84 4.44 -5.78
CA ILE A 96 -4.47 5.09 -4.52
C ILE A 96 -4.63 6.60 -4.65
N ASN A 97 -5.44 7.17 -3.76
CA ASN A 97 -5.64 8.60 -3.67
C ASN A 97 -5.13 9.12 -2.33
N ILE A 98 -4.08 9.93 -2.35
CA ILE A 98 -3.48 10.51 -1.15
C ILE A 98 -4.21 11.81 -0.79
N ILE A 99 -4.81 11.83 0.41
CA ILE A 99 -5.52 12.97 0.95
C ILE A 99 -4.67 13.59 2.05
N ALA A 100 -3.95 14.65 1.69
CA ALA A 100 -3.10 15.37 2.62
C ALA A 100 -3.93 16.10 3.70
N LEU A 101 -3.69 15.77 4.96
CA LEU A 101 -4.30 16.45 6.10
C LEU A 101 -3.64 17.81 6.33
N LYS A 102 -4.45 18.81 6.66
CA LYS A 102 -3.95 20.14 6.99
C LYS A 102 -3.22 20.12 8.33
N GLN A 103 -1.97 20.57 8.33
CA GLN A 103 -1.22 20.74 9.56
C GLN A 103 -1.85 21.80 10.47
N THR A 104 -1.65 21.64 11.78
CA THR A 104 -2.02 22.66 12.75
C THR A 104 -1.30 23.99 12.46
N PRO A 105 -2.01 25.13 12.50
CA PRO A 105 -1.42 26.45 12.26
C PRO A 105 -0.30 26.73 13.26
N LYS A 106 0.85 27.24 12.78
CA LYS A 106 2.02 27.58 13.62
C LYS A 106 1.70 28.64 14.68
N GLN A 107 0.67 29.45 14.44
CA GLN A 107 0.17 30.50 15.33
C GLN A 107 -0.30 29.93 16.68
N LEU A 108 -0.79 28.68 16.72
CA LEU A 108 -1.17 27.98 17.96
C LEU A 108 0.02 27.76 18.91
N ASN A 109 1.26 27.83 18.42
CA ASN A 109 2.45 27.68 19.24
C ASN A 109 2.70 28.88 20.15
N LYS A 110 1.94 29.98 20.03
CA LYS A 110 2.03 31.14 20.93
C LYS A 110 1.19 30.98 22.20
N LEU A 111 0.32 29.97 22.27
CA LEU A 111 -0.57 29.74 23.41
C LEU A 111 0.13 28.99 24.58
N PRO A 112 -0.39 29.13 25.81
CA PRO A 112 0.06 28.35 26.96
C PRO A 112 -0.15 26.83 26.73
N MET A 113 0.67 26.01 27.38
CA MET A 113 0.85 24.58 27.05
C MET A 113 -0.46 23.78 26.97
N LEU A 114 -1.34 23.91 27.96
CA LEU A 114 -2.62 23.19 28.00
C LEU A 114 -3.54 23.61 26.86
N LEU A 115 -3.73 24.92 26.68
CA LEU A 115 -4.61 25.43 25.63
C LEU A 115 -4.06 25.10 24.24
N ARG A 116 -2.74 25.14 24.06
CA ARG A 116 -2.09 24.69 22.82
C ARG A 116 -2.41 23.23 22.53
N PHE A 117 -2.29 22.34 23.53
CA PHE A 117 -2.57 20.92 23.33
C PHE A 117 -4.04 20.69 22.93
N VAL A 118 -4.98 21.27 23.68
CA VAL A 118 -6.43 21.16 23.39
C VAL A 118 -6.74 21.68 22.00
N MET A 119 -6.25 22.88 21.65
CA MET A 119 -6.48 23.48 20.34
C MET A 119 -5.86 22.64 19.21
N ARG A 120 -4.70 22.01 19.45
CA ARG A 120 -4.09 21.09 18.48
C ARG A 120 -4.96 19.85 18.25
N VAL A 121 -5.46 19.23 19.32
CA VAL A 121 -6.33 18.06 19.24
C VAL A 121 -7.64 18.40 18.52
N LEU A 122 -8.28 19.53 18.87
CA LEU A 122 -9.50 20.00 18.20
C LEU A 122 -9.29 20.28 16.72
N TRP A 123 -8.18 20.94 16.36
CA TRP A 123 -7.86 21.21 14.96
C TRP A 123 -7.64 19.92 14.17
N GLN A 124 -6.91 18.97 14.75
CA GLN A 124 -6.67 17.65 14.13
C GLN A 124 -7.98 16.88 13.97
N ALA A 125 -8.84 16.87 15.00
CA ALA A 125 -10.14 16.23 14.95
C ALA A 125 -11.04 16.82 13.86
N LEU A 126 -11.13 18.15 13.79
CA LEU A 126 -11.94 18.86 12.79
C LEU A 126 -11.40 18.63 11.38
N THR A 127 -10.08 18.73 11.19
CA THR A 127 -9.45 18.49 9.89
C THR A 127 -9.72 17.07 9.41
N LEU A 128 -9.51 16.08 10.28
CA LEU A 128 -9.77 14.68 9.95
C LEU A 128 -11.25 14.45 9.61
N TRP A 129 -12.15 15.01 10.42
CA TRP A 129 -13.59 14.91 10.20
C TRP A 129 -14.02 15.48 8.84
N VAL A 130 -13.60 16.71 8.54
CA VAL A 130 -13.91 17.36 7.26
C VAL A 130 -13.31 16.59 6.10
N SER A 131 -12.07 16.11 6.21
CA SER A 131 -11.43 15.28 5.18
C SER A 131 -12.18 13.97 4.95
N LEU A 132 -12.65 13.30 6.02
CA LEU A 132 -13.44 12.07 5.92
C LEU A 132 -14.81 12.28 5.28
N LEU A 133 -15.44 13.43 5.52
CA LEU A 133 -16.71 13.81 4.91
C LEU A 133 -16.57 14.23 3.44
N ALA A 134 -15.48 14.92 3.10
CA ALA A 134 -15.20 15.36 1.73
C ALA A 134 -14.79 14.19 0.81
N ALA A 135 -14.18 13.15 1.37
CA ALA A 135 -13.81 11.97 0.63
C ALA A 135 -15.03 11.10 0.26
N LYS A 136 -14.90 10.31 -0.82
CA LYS A 136 -15.90 9.30 -1.18
C LYS A 136 -16.07 8.30 -0.05
N ARG A 137 -17.32 7.97 0.29
CA ARG A 137 -17.68 7.05 1.38
C ARG A 137 -17.07 5.66 1.17
N PRO A 138 -16.29 5.12 2.11
CA PRO A 138 -15.73 3.78 2.03
C PRO A 138 -16.69 2.72 2.62
N LYS A 139 -16.42 1.44 2.36
CA LYS A 139 -17.05 0.33 3.11
C LYS A 139 -16.28 -0.01 4.39
N THR A 140 -14.98 0.26 4.39
CA THR A 140 -14.05 -0.06 5.48
C THR A 140 -13.12 1.11 5.75
N LEU A 141 -12.87 1.42 7.02
CA LEU A 141 -11.90 2.40 7.48
C LEU A 141 -10.84 1.69 8.31
N LEU A 142 -9.60 1.72 7.84
CA LEU A 142 -8.44 1.21 8.56
C LEU A 142 -7.73 2.37 9.27
N LEU A 143 -7.58 2.29 10.58
CA LEU A 143 -6.90 3.29 11.39
C LEU A 143 -5.61 2.72 11.95
N GLN A 144 -4.48 3.40 11.70
CA GLN A 144 -3.18 3.03 12.27
C GLN A 144 -3.19 3.03 13.80
N ASN A 145 -2.43 2.08 14.38
CA ASN A 145 -2.11 1.96 15.81
C ASN A 145 -2.18 3.29 16.59
N PRO A 146 -3.19 3.46 17.45
CA PRO A 146 -3.38 4.73 18.14
C PRO A 146 -2.50 4.81 19.40
N PRO A 147 -1.63 5.84 19.46
CA PRO A 147 -1.56 6.68 20.65
C PRO A 147 -2.07 8.07 20.25
N CYS A 148 -3.38 8.27 20.02
CA CYS A 148 -3.84 9.59 19.61
C CYS A 148 -5.32 9.88 19.92
N VAL A 149 -5.50 10.85 20.82
CA VAL A 149 -6.77 11.28 21.40
C VAL A 149 -7.72 12.05 20.44
N PRO A 150 -7.36 12.46 19.18
CA PRO A 150 -8.40 12.88 18.23
C PRO A 150 -8.85 11.80 17.23
N ALA A 151 -7.97 10.94 16.72
CA ALA A 151 -8.33 10.10 15.58
C ALA A 151 -9.36 9.01 15.92
N LEU A 152 -9.17 8.28 17.02
CA LEU A 152 -10.07 7.19 17.39
C LEU A 152 -11.52 7.64 17.60
N PRO A 153 -11.83 8.66 18.43
CA PRO A 153 -13.22 9.08 18.63
C PRO A 153 -13.85 9.61 17.35
N VAL A 154 -13.09 10.33 16.52
CA VAL A 154 -13.55 10.87 15.23
C VAL A 154 -13.87 9.75 14.24
N CYS A 155 -12.95 8.79 14.07
CA CYS A 155 -13.14 7.64 13.20
C CYS A 155 -14.28 6.74 13.70
N TRP A 156 -14.38 6.52 15.01
CA TRP A 156 -15.46 5.75 15.62
C TRP A 156 -16.82 6.40 15.36
N LEU A 157 -16.95 7.70 15.62
CA LEU A 157 -18.18 8.45 15.37
C LEU A 157 -18.56 8.44 13.88
N TYR A 158 -17.57 8.63 12.99
CA TYR A 158 -17.78 8.52 11.54
C TYR A 158 -18.30 7.14 11.15
N CYS A 159 -17.68 6.08 11.67
CA CYS A 159 -18.08 4.71 11.36
C CYS A 159 -19.48 4.39 11.88
N LEU A 160 -19.84 4.91 13.06
CA LEU A 160 -21.17 4.77 13.64
C LEU A 160 -22.25 5.44 12.75
N LEU A 161 -22.00 6.67 12.29
CA LEU A 161 -22.97 7.44 11.50
C LEU A 161 -23.13 6.92 10.06
N PHE A 162 -22.02 6.51 9.44
CA PHE A 162 -22.00 6.07 8.03
C PHE A 162 -22.04 4.55 7.86
N ARG A 163 -22.18 3.78 8.95
CA ARG A 163 -22.16 2.31 8.98
C ARG A 163 -20.93 1.71 8.27
N VAL A 164 -19.77 2.30 8.52
CA VAL A 164 -18.48 1.85 7.97
C VAL A 164 -17.83 0.87 8.94
N ARG A 165 -17.18 -0.18 8.43
CA ARG A 165 -16.41 -1.10 9.28
C ARG A 165 -15.10 -0.46 9.70
N LEU A 166 -14.93 -0.18 10.99
CA LEU A 166 -13.67 0.31 11.56
C LEU A 166 -12.74 -0.87 11.85
N ILE A 167 -11.55 -0.87 11.24
CA ILE A 167 -10.47 -1.81 11.53
C ILE A 167 -9.36 -1.02 12.21
N LEU A 168 -8.96 -1.46 13.39
CA LEU A 168 -7.83 -0.88 14.12
C LEU A 168 -6.60 -1.73 13.87
N ASP A 169 -5.60 -1.09 13.29
CA ASP A 169 -4.30 -1.66 13.04
C ASP A 169 -3.48 -1.58 14.35
N TRP A 170 -3.81 -2.43 15.34
CA TRP A 170 -3.19 -2.46 16.67
C TRP A 170 -1.82 -3.16 16.72
N HIS A 171 -0.71 -2.44 16.94
CA HIS A 171 0.63 -3.04 16.83
C HIS A 171 1.78 -2.38 17.63
N ASN A 172 1.49 -1.79 18.79
CA ASN A 172 2.53 -1.52 19.79
C ASN A 172 2.01 -1.98 21.14
N TYR A 173 2.35 -3.21 21.52
CA TYR A 173 2.70 -3.50 22.91
C TYR A 173 4.15 -3.95 22.86
N GLY A 174 5.04 -3.13 23.41
CA GLY A 174 6.37 -3.58 23.79
C GLY A 174 6.29 -4.55 24.96
#